data_AF-A0A1M3PW44-F1
#
_entry.id   AF-A0A1M3PW44-F1
#
_cell.length_a   1.000
_cell.length_b   1.000
_cell.length_c   1.000
_cell.angle_alpha   90.00
_cell.angle_beta   90.00
_cell.angle_gamma   90.00
#
_symmetry.space_group_name_H-M   'P 1'
#
loop_
_entity.id
_entity.type
_entity.pdbx_description
1 polymer ?
#
loop_
_entity_poly.entity_id
_entity_poly.type
_entity_poly.pdbx_seq_one_letter_code
_entity_poly.pdbx_strand_id
1 'polypeptide(L)'
;MSVTNITDKKPIANGQRRNFSLVRLILEGRAFFALIVIIAVFSFLSPYYFSLSNFLTMASHVAIFGILAIGMLLVILNGGIDLSVGSTLGLAGCIAGFLMQGVTLSSLGVILYLPVWAVVVVTCVLGGVVGAVNGVLIAYLRVPAFVASLGVLYVARGIALLMTNGLTYNNLGGHAELGNTGFNWLGFNRLAGVPIGVIVLAVLAIICGLVLSRTAFGRWLYASGGNERAADLSGVPVKRVKIIVYVLSGVCAAIAGLVLSSQLTSAGPNAGTSYELTAIAAVVIGGAALTGGRGTVRGTMLGAFVIGFLADGLVIIGVSSYWQTVFTGAVIVLAVLMNSIQYGRRTKSS
;
A
#
# COMPACT_ATOMS: atom_id res chain seq x y z
N MET A 1 -62.43 38.78 -28.69
CA MET A 1 -61.67 39.95 -28.18
C MET A 1 -61.88 39.97 -26.67
N SER A 2 -60.86 39.67 -25.87
CA SER A 2 -60.70 40.17 -24.49
C SER A 2 -59.55 39.44 -23.82
N VAL A 3 -58.60 40.23 -23.36
CA VAL A 3 -57.44 39.90 -22.55
C VAL A 3 -57.88 39.65 -21.11
N THR A 4 -57.26 38.71 -20.41
CA THR A 4 -57.10 38.76 -18.96
C THR A 4 -55.75 38.17 -18.55
N ASN A 5 -54.87 39.04 -18.05
CA ASN A 5 -53.69 38.69 -17.28
C ASN A 5 -54.12 38.03 -15.95
N ILE A 6 -53.52 36.89 -15.59
CA ILE A 6 -53.30 36.55 -14.18
C ILE A 6 -51.87 36.02 -14.03
N THR A 7 -51.17 36.74 -13.18
CA THR A 7 -49.88 36.48 -12.54
C THR A 7 -49.77 35.08 -11.95
N ASP A 8 -48.68 34.37 -12.27
CA ASP A 8 -48.10 33.38 -11.36
C ASP A 8 -46.59 33.58 -11.25
N LYS A 9 -46.19 34.26 -10.17
CA LYS A 9 -44.81 34.33 -9.71
C LYS A 9 -44.35 32.91 -9.38
N LYS A 10 -43.45 32.35 -10.17
CA LYS A 10 -42.63 31.20 -9.71
C LYS A 10 -41.90 31.62 -8.43
N PRO A 11 -42.00 30.86 -7.33
CA PRO A 11 -41.16 31.14 -6.17
C PRO A 11 -39.71 30.93 -6.58
N ILE A 12 -38.93 32.00 -6.42
CA ILE A 12 -37.46 31.98 -6.49
C ILE A 12 -37.03 30.95 -5.44
N ALA A 13 -36.46 29.83 -5.88
CA ALA A 13 -35.92 28.81 -4.99
C ALA A 13 -34.85 29.48 -4.12
N ASN A 14 -35.22 29.76 -2.87
CA ASN A 14 -34.34 30.27 -1.84
C ASN A 14 -33.07 29.42 -1.79
N GLY A 15 -31.92 30.11 -1.80
CA GLY A 15 -30.61 29.49 -1.77
C GLY A 15 -30.52 28.45 -0.66
N GLN A 16 -30.20 27.21 -1.06
CA GLN A 16 -29.82 26.16 -0.12
C GLN A 16 -28.65 26.69 0.71
N ARG A 17 -28.92 27.10 1.95
CA ARG A 17 -27.90 27.26 2.97
C ARG A 17 -27.10 25.96 2.99
N ARG A 18 -25.82 26.06 2.65
CA ARG A 18 -24.80 25.03 2.85
C ARG A 18 -24.76 24.73 4.35
N ASN A 19 -25.66 23.88 4.84
CA ASN A 19 -25.49 23.23 6.12
C ASN A 19 -24.27 22.32 5.96
N PHE A 20 -23.11 22.85 6.33
CA PHE A 20 -21.92 22.06 6.64
C PHE A 20 -22.32 21.12 7.78
N SER A 21 -22.84 19.94 7.46
CA SER A 21 -23.12 18.96 8.50
C SER A 21 -21.77 18.50 9.05
N LEU A 22 -21.52 18.76 10.33
CA LEU A 22 -20.33 18.28 11.05
C LEU A 22 -20.09 16.78 10.78
N VAL A 23 -21.19 16.02 10.67
CA VAL A 23 -21.19 14.60 10.31
C VAL A 23 -20.49 14.35 8.96
N ARG A 24 -20.76 15.16 7.94
CA ARG A 24 -20.13 15.00 6.63
C ARG A 24 -18.64 15.38 6.66
N LEU A 25 -18.27 16.41 7.42
CA LEU A 25 -16.88 16.80 7.61
C LEU A 25 -16.07 15.74 8.36
N ILE A 26 -16.65 15.12 9.39
CA ILE A 26 -16.05 13.99 10.13
C ILE A 26 -15.93 12.75 9.24
N LEU A 27 -16.93 12.48 8.39
CA LEU A 27 -16.90 11.36 7.45
C LEU A 27 -15.90 11.55 6.29
N GLU A 28 -15.73 12.78 5.80
CA GLU A 28 -14.75 13.12 4.75
C GLU A 28 -13.32 13.19 5.32
N GLY A 29 -13.15 13.54 6.60
CA GLY A 29 -11.87 13.61 7.32
C GLY A 29 -11.55 12.40 8.21
N ARG A 30 -12.26 11.27 8.09
CA ARG A 30 -12.24 10.17 9.08
C ARG A 30 -10.84 9.68 9.46
N ALA A 31 -9.96 9.46 8.48
CA ALA A 31 -8.61 8.98 8.73
C ALA A 31 -7.75 10.06 9.41
N PHE A 32 -7.97 11.33 9.06
CA PHE A 32 -7.29 12.45 9.68
C PHE A 32 -7.69 12.61 11.15
N PHE A 33 -8.99 12.58 11.45
CA PHE A 33 -9.47 12.63 12.84
C PHE A 33 -9.04 11.41 13.65
N ALA A 34 -9.11 10.21 13.06
CA ALA A 34 -8.61 8.99 13.71
C ALA A 34 -7.12 9.12 14.08
N LEU A 35 -6.30 9.65 13.16
CA LEU A 35 -4.88 9.87 13.41
C LEU A 35 -4.64 10.86 14.55
N ILE A 36 -5.40 11.97 14.60
CA ILE A 36 -5.31 12.93 15.71
C ILE A 36 -5.65 12.27 17.04
N VAL A 37 -6.73 11.49 17.09
CA VAL A 37 -7.17 10.79 18.31
C VAL A 37 -6.09 9.80 18.76
N ILE A 38 -5.54 9.01 17.84
CA ILE A 38 -4.44 8.06 18.15
C ILE A 38 -3.25 8.82 18.74
N ILE A 39 -2.80 9.89 18.07
CA ILE A 39 -1.65 10.67 18.53
C ILE A 39 -1.91 11.23 19.92
N ALA A 40 -3.09 11.82 20.17
CA ALA A 40 -3.44 12.40 21.45
C ALA A 40 -3.46 11.34 22.58
N VAL A 41 -4.10 10.19 22.33
CA VAL A 41 -4.21 9.11 23.32
C VAL A 41 -2.83 8.56 23.69
N PHE A 42 -2.01 8.17 22.70
CA PHE A 42 -0.70 7.59 23.01
C PHE A 42 0.30 8.61 23.57
N SER A 43 0.17 9.89 23.20
CA SER A 43 0.97 10.96 23.83
C SER A 43 0.62 11.15 25.30
N PHE A 44 -0.64 10.93 25.68
CA PHE A 44 -1.06 10.96 27.08
C PHE A 44 -0.60 9.70 27.84
N LEU A 45 -0.64 8.54 27.20
CA LEU A 45 -0.22 7.27 27.81
C LEU A 45 1.30 7.13 27.96
N SER A 46 2.09 7.78 27.11
CA SER A 46 3.54 7.77 27.19
C SER A 46 4.16 9.11 26.79
N PRO A 47 4.97 9.75 27.65
CA PRO A 47 5.64 11.01 27.33
C PRO A 47 6.67 10.84 26.20
N TYR A 48 7.11 9.60 25.93
CA TYR A 48 8.07 9.31 24.87
C TYR A 48 7.43 9.23 23.49
N TYR A 49 6.12 8.98 23.40
CA TYR A 49 5.43 8.68 22.13
C TYR A 49 5.60 9.81 21.10
N PHE A 50 5.38 11.06 21.50
CA PHE A 50 5.48 12.22 20.62
C PHE A 50 6.88 12.87 20.61
N SER A 51 7.91 12.17 21.07
CA SER A 51 9.29 12.63 20.91
C SER A 51 9.68 12.64 19.43
N LEU A 52 10.53 13.59 19.02
CA LEU A 52 10.99 13.67 17.62
C LEU A 52 11.64 12.36 17.15
N SER A 53 12.41 11.70 18.01
CA SER A 53 13.04 10.42 17.69
C SER A 53 12.01 9.34 17.39
N ASN A 54 11.02 9.16 18.27
CA ASN A 54 9.97 8.16 18.05
C ASN A 54 9.11 8.53 16.85
N PHE A 55 8.77 9.81 16.65
CA PHE A 55 8.02 10.23 15.47
C PHE A 55 8.72 9.88 14.16
N LEU A 56 10.04 10.10 14.06
CA LEU A 56 10.82 9.75 12.87
C LEU A 56 10.94 8.22 12.68
N THR A 57 11.08 7.45 13.76
CA THR A 57 11.07 5.99 13.71
C THR A 57 9.72 5.46 13.24
N MET A 58 8.63 5.95 13.83
CA MET A 58 7.25 5.58 13.45
C MET A 58 6.97 5.92 11.99
N ALA A 59 7.38 7.11 11.53
CA ALA A 59 7.28 7.48 10.12
C ALA A 59 8.05 6.51 9.20
N SER A 60 9.19 5.98 9.66
CA SER A 60 9.98 4.99 8.91
C SER A 60 9.29 3.64 8.81
N HIS A 61 8.56 3.22 9.84
CA HIS A 61 7.72 2.01 9.79
C HIS A 61 6.49 2.23 8.89
N VAL A 62 5.83 3.39 9.01
CA VAL A 62 4.73 3.80 8.12
C VAL A 62 5.17 3.79 6.66
N ALA A 63 6.43 4.12 6.35
CA ALA A 63 6.92 4.08 4.98
C ALA A 63 6.71 2.71 4.32
N ILE A 64 6.96 1.61 5.03
CA ILE A 64 6.82 0.25 4.52
C ILE A 64 5.35 -0.05 4.22
N PHE A 65 4.46 0.19 5.20
CA PHE A 65 3.02 -0.01 5.02
C PHE A 65 2.42 0.92 3.97
N GLY A 66 2.89 2.16 3.90
CA GLY A 66 2.46 3.16 2.94
C GLY A 66 2.81 2.77 1.51
N ILE A 67 4.02 2.26 1.27
CA ILE A 67 4.44 1.81 -0.07
C ILE A 67 3.57 0.64 -0.52
N LEU A 68 3.35 -0.36 0.35
CA LEU A 68 2.43 -1.46 0.08
C LEU A 68 1.00 -0.97 -0.17
N ALA A 69 0.52 -0.02 0.63
CA ALA A 69 -0.82 0.56 0.51
C ALA A 69 -0.99 1.32 -0.81
N ILE A 70 0.05 1.94 -1.38
CA ILE A 70 -0.01 2.55 -2.72
C ILE A 70 -0.24 1.47 -3.79
N GLY A 71 0.50 0.36 -3.74
CA GLY A 71 0.31 -0.77 -4.64
C GLY A 71 -1.10 -1.36 -4.52
N MET A 72 -1.53 -1.62 -3.29
CA MET A 72 -2.86 -2.13 -2.97
C MET A 72 -3.97 -1.17 -3.39
N LEU A 73 -3.77 0.16 -3.28
CA LEU A 73 -4.73 1.15 -3.77
C LEU A 73 -4.99 0.98 -5.26
N LEU A 74 -3.95 0.79 -6.08
CA LEU A 74 -4.12 0.61 -7.53
C LEU A 74 -4.95 -0.64 -7.85
N VAL A 75 -4.71 -1.73 -7.12
CA VAL A 75 -5.46 -2.98 -7.27
C VAL A 75 -6.92 -2.82 -6.82
N ILE A 76 -7.15 -2.21 -5.66
CA ILE A 76 -8.50 -1.94 -5.12
C ILE A 76 -9.26 -0.98 -6.04
N LEU A 77 -8.61 0.04 -6.59
CA LEU A 77 -9.24 0.96 -7.55
C LEU A 77 -9.78 0.24 -8.77
N ASN A 78 -9.15 -0.87 -9.18
CA ASN A 78 -9.61 -1.71 -10.29
C ASN A 78 -10.68 -2.74 -9.89
N GLY A 79 -11.11 -2.78 -8.62
CA GLY A 79 -12.04 -3.78 -8.08
C GLY A 79 -11.39 -5.14 -7.77
N GLY A 80 -10.06 -5.20 -7.69
CA GLY A 80 -9.31 -6.40 -7.33
C GLY A 80 -8.84 -6.40 -5.88
N ILE A 81 -8.24 -7.52 -5.46
CA ILE A 81 -7.47 -7.67 -4.22
C ILE A 81 -6.15 -8.38 -4.59
N ASP A 82 -5.04 -7.99 -3.97
CA ASP A 82 -3.74 -8.64 -4.12
C ASP A 82 -3.21 -9.10 -2.77
N LEU A 83 -3.50 -10.35 -2.39
CA LEU A 83 -2.98 -10.92 -1.16
C LEU A 83 -1.48 -11.23 -1.22
N SER A 84 -0.90 -11.30 -2.41
CA SER A 84 0.50 -11.72 -2.56
C SER A 84 1.51 -10.67 -2.11
N VAL A 85 1.11 -9.40 -1.91
CA VAL A 85 2.03 -8.29 -1.64
C VAL A 85 2.96 -8.52 -0.44
N GLY A 86 2.48 -9.14 0.64
CA GLY A 86 3.30 -9.45 1.81
C GLY A 86 4.37 -10.51 1.53
N SER A 87 3.99 -11.59 0.83
CA SER A 87 4.94 -12.62 0.40
C SER A 87 5.89 -12.15 -0.71
N THR A 88 5.45 -11.26 -1.60
CA THR A 88 6.28 -10.65 -2.65
C THR A 88 7.32 -9.74 -2.03
N LEU A 89 6.95 -8.99 -0.99
CA LEU A 89 7.88 -8.22 -0.16
C LEU A 89 8.94 -9.13 0.47
N GLY A 90 8.54 -10.24 1.09
CA GLY A 90 9.46 -11.20 1.70
C GLY A 90 10.41 -11.85 0.68
N LEU A 91 9.86 -12.30 -0.45
CA LEU A 91 10.63 -12.85 -1.56
C LEU A 91 11.63 -11.82 -2.13
N ALA A 92 11.19 -10.59 -2.35
CA ALA A 92 12.05 -9.50 -2.81
C ALA A 92 13.21 -9.23 -1.84
N GLY A 93 12.94 -9.24 -0.53
CA GLY A 93 13.97 -9.16 0.50
C GLY A 93 14.96 -10.31 0.42
N CYS A 94 14.49 -11.56 0.31
CA CYS A 94 15.37 -12.74 0.19
C CYS A 94 16.23 -12.72 -1.07
N ILE A 95 15.67 -12.26 -2.20
CA ILE A 95 16.43 -12.12 -3.46
C ILE A 95 17.49 -11.03 -3.32
N ALA A 96 17.13 -9.88 -2.75
CA ALA A 96 18.10 -8.83 -2.46
C ALA A 96 19.20 -9.35 -1.54
N GLY A 97 18.85 -10.08 -0.48
CA GLY A 97 19.80 -10.69 0.45
C GLY A 97 20.74 -11.68 -0.23
N PHE A 98 20.21 -12.57 -1.05
CA PHE A 98 20.99 -13.53 -1.84
C PHE A 98 21.99 -12.82 -2.78
N LEU A 99 21.52 -11.85 -3.57
CA LEU A 99 22.38 -11.11 -4.51
C LEU A 99 23.48 -10.31 -3.80
N MET A 100 23.20 -9.86 -2.57
CA MET A 100 24.16 -9.10 -1.77
C MET A 100 25.24 -9.97 -1.14
N GLN A 101 24.97 -11.26 -0.91
CA GLN A 101 25.99 -12.20 -0.45
C GLN A 101 26.94 -12.68 -1.57
N GLY A 102 26.61 -12.35 -2.82
CA GLY A 102 27.38 -12.74 -4.00
C GLY A 102 26.86 -14.04 -4.61
N VAL A 103 26.84 -14.09 -5.94
CA VAL A 103 26.38 -15.26 -6.69
C VAL A 103 27.58 -16.12 -7.06
N THR A 104 27.64 -17.35 -6.56
CA THR A 104 28.70 -18.31 -6.88
C THR A 104 28.47 -18.92 -8.26
N LEU A 105 29.31 -18.57 -9.25
CA LEU A 105 29.30 -19.22 -10.56
C LEU A 105 30.27 -20.41 -10.52
N SER A 106 29.76 -21.58 -10.14
CA SER A 106 30.54 -22.81 -9.98
C SER A 106 31.29 -23.22 -11.26
N SER A 107 30.74 -22.92 -12.44
CA SER A 107 31.37 -23.21 -13.74
C SER A 107 32.62 -22.37 -14.01
N LEU A 108 32.76 -21.21 -13.37
CA LEU A 108 33.88 -20.29 -13.55
C LEU A 108 34.75 -20.18 -12.30
N GLY A 109 34.33 -20.74 -11.16
CA GLY A 109 35.03 -20.61 -9.88
C GLY A 109 35.04 -19.19 -9.32
N VAL A 110 34.19 -18.29 -9.84
CA VAL A 110 34.14 -16.86 -9.46
C VAL A 110 32.86 -16.56 -8.68
N ILE A 111 32.96 -15.68 -7.70
CA ILE A 111 31.83 -15.11 -6.98
C ILE A 111 31.54 -13.72 -7.55
N LEU A 112 30.36 -13.54 -8.12
CA LEU A 112 29.93 -12.26 -8.68
C LEU A 112 29.19 -11.44 -7.62
N TYR A 113 29.74 -10.28 -7.28
CA TYR A 113 29.07 -9.28 -6.46
C TYR A 113 28.42 -8.23 -7.35
N LEU A 114 27.09 -8.10 -7.26
CA LEU A 114 26.36 -7.10 -8.01
C LEU A 114 26.47 -5.75 -7.30
N PRO A 115 26.61 -4.64 -8.05
CA PRO A 115 26.48 -3.31 -7.45
C PRO A 115 25.04 -3.11 -6.95
N VAL A 116 24.90 -2.32 -5.89
CA VAL A 116 23.63 -2.14 -5.15
C VAL A 116 22.47 -1.70 -6.05
N TRP A 117 22.73 -0.80 -7.00
CA TRP A 117 21.69 -0.34 -7.93
C TRP A 117 21.16 -1.48 -8.82
N ALA A 118 22.02 -2.43 -9.21
CA ALA A 118 21.62 -3.58 -10.01
C ALA A 118 20.77 -4.54 -9.17
N VAL A 119 21.12 -4.75 -7.89
CA VAL A 119 20.29 -5.51 -6.94
C VAL A 119 18.89 -4.90 -6.84
N VAL A 120 18.80 -3.58 -6.66
CA VAL A 120 17.51 -2.88 -6.58
C VAL A 120 16.68 -3.08 -7.86
N VAL A 121 17.28 -2.92 -9.03
CA VAL A 121 16.58 -3.09 -10.31
C VAL A 121 16.09 -4.53 -10.48
N VAL A 122 16.94 -5.53 -10.24
CA VAL A 122 16.58 -6.95 -10.36
C VAL A 122 15.44 -7.31 -9.41
N THR A 123 15.51 -6.87 -8.16
CA THR A 123 14.47 -7.10 -7.15
C THR A 123 13.14 -6.46 -7.54
N CYS A 124 13.15 -5.22 -8.05
CA CYS A 124 11.95 -4.55 -8.56
C CYS A 124 11.36 -5.25 -9.79
N VAL A 125 12.19 -5.71 -10.72
CA VAL A 125 11.76 -6.48 -11.89
C VAL A 125 11.07 -7.77 -11.45
N LEU A 126 11.64 -8.49 -10.48
CA LEU A 126 11.06 -9.73 -9.96
C LEU A 126 9.73 -9.49 -9.25
N GLY A 127 9.60 -8.42 -8.46
CA GLY A 127 8.32 -7.99 -7.92
C GLY A 127 7.30 -7.71 -9.03
N GLY A 128 7.72 -7.01 -10.09
CA GLY A 128 6.91 -6.77 -11.27
C GLY A 128 6.49 -8.06 -12.00
N VAL A 129 7.36 -9.07 -12.09
CA VAL A 129 7.04 -10.38 -12.66
C VAL A 129 5.99 -11.11 -11.82
N VAL A 130 6.13 -11.15 -10.49
CA VAL A 130 5.12 -11.73 -9.59
C VAL A 130 3.76 -11.03 -9.78
N GLY A 131 3.79 -9.70 -9.87
CA GLY A 131 2.61 -8.90 -10.21
C GLY A 131 2.04 -9.23 -11.60
N ALA A 132 2.88 -9.41 -12.61
CA ALA A 132 2.45 -9.79 -13.96
C ALA A 132 1.76 -11.15 -13.98
N VAL A 133 2.26 -12.14 -13.21
CA VAL A 133 1.63 -13.46 -13.07
C VAL A 133 0.20 -13.31 -12.55
N ASN A 134 0.01 -12.57 -11.44
CA ASN A 134 -1.34 -12.26 -10.94
C ASN A 134 -2.19 -11.55 -12.00
N GLY A 135 -1.64 -10.53 -12.63
CA GLY A 135 -2.32 -9.76 -13.67
C GLY A 135 -2.81 -10.62 -14.83
N VAL A 136 -1.98 -11.56 -15.31
CA VAL A 136 -2.32 -12.47 -16.42
C VAL A 136 -3.36 -13.49 -16.01
N LEU A 137 -3.22 -14.11 -14.83
CA LEU A 137 -4.20 -15.05 -14.27
C LEU A 137 -5.59 -14.42 -14.20
N ILE A 138 -5.66 -13.15 -13.79
CA ILE A 138 -6.91 -12.44 -13.56
C ILE A 138 -7.47 -11.86 -14.87
N ALA A 139 -6.64 -11.21 -15.69
CA ALA A 139 -7.09 -10.50 -16.88
C ALA A 139 -7.37 -11.43 -18.08
N TYR A 140 -6.58 -12.48 -18.25
CA TYR A 140 -6.68 -13.39 -19.40
C TYR A 140 -7.30 -14.72 -19.04
N LEU A 141 -6.87 -15.34 -17.94
CA LEU A 141 -7.37 -16.64 -17.51
C LEU A 141 -8.66 -16.54 -16.67
N ARG A 142 -9.11 -15.31 -16.36
CA ARG A 142 -10.36 -15.02 -15.64
C ARG A 142 -10.45 -15.72 -14.27
N VAL A 143 -9.31 -15.97 -13.64
CA VAL A 143 -9.27 -16.47 -12.27
C VAL A 143 -9.72 -15.36 -11.33
N PRO A 144 -10.59 -15.63 -10.34
CA PRO A 144 -10.96 -14.63 -9.34
C PRO A 144 -9.72 -14.06 -8.63
N ALA A 145 -9.65 -12.73 -8.47
CA ALA A 145 -8.47 -12.03 -7.97
C ALA A 145 -7.96 -12.54 -6.61
N PHE A 146 -8.89 -12.81 -5.69
CA PHE A 146 -8.57 -13.38 -4.38
C PHE A 146 -7.87 -14.74 -4.50
N VAL A 147 -8.38 -15.64 -5.35
CA VAL A 147 -7.84 -17.00 -5.54
C VAL A 147 -6.47 -16.95 -6.22
N ALA A 148 -6.33 -16.14 -7.27
CA ALA A 148 -5.06 -15.97 -7.97
C ALA A 148 -3.97 -15.44 -7.03
N SER A 149 -4.26 -14.34 -6.32
CA SER A 149 -3.28 -13.71 -5.43
C SER A 149 -2.98 -14.53 -4.17
N LEU A 150 -3.93 -15.30 -3.64
CA LEU A 150 -3.69 -16.25 -2.56
C LEU A 150 -2.80 -17.42 -3.02
N GLY A 151 -3.02 -17.94 -4.23
CA GLY A 151 -2.13 -18.96 -4.82
C GLY A 151 -0.70 -18.43 -5.01
N VAL A 152 -0.57 -17.26 -5.62
CA VAL A 152 0.73 -16.60 -5.81
C VAL A 152 1.39 -16.25 -4.48
N LEU A 153 0.63 -15.93 -3.43
CA LEU A 153 1.15 -15.72 -2.08
C LEU A 153 1.94 -16.94 -1.60
N TYR A 154 1.32 -18.12 -1.64
CA TYR A 154 1.96 -19.35 -1.20
C TYR A 154 3.15 -19.75 -2.08
N VAL A 155 3.05 -19.52 -3.40
CA VAL A 155 4.18 -19.77 -4.31
C VAL A 155 5.35 -18.85 -3.99
N ALA A 156 5.12 -17.54 -3.87
CA ALA A 156 6.18 -16.57 -3.57
C ALA A 156 6.83 -16.83 -2.20
N ARG A 157 6.01 -17.13 -1.18
CA ARG A 157 6.49 -17.52 0.16
C ARG A 157 7.28 -18.83 0.11
N GLY A 158 6.78 -19.83 -0.60
CA GLY A 158 7.43 -21.13 -0.77
C GLY A 158 8.77 -21.01 -1.48
N ILE A 159 8.86 -20.22 -2.55
CA ILE A 159 10.12 -19.92 -3.23
C ILE A 159 11.10 -19.25 -2.26
N ALA A 160 10.67 -18.26 -1.48
CA ALA A 160 11.53 -17.61 -0.49
C ALA A 160 12.07 -18.64 0.54
N LEU A 161 11.20 -19.51 1.06
CA LEU A 161 11.58 -20.57 2.00
C LEU A 161 12.57 -21.57 1.39
N LEU A 162 12.34 -22.01 0.15
CA LEU A 162 13.24 -22.92 -0.57
C LEU A 162 14.60 -22.27 -0.83
N MET A 163 14.61 -21.01 -1.24
CA MET A 163 15.84 -20.26 -1.49
C MET A 163 16.69 -20.11 -0.23
N THR A 164 16.08 -19.98 0.94
CA THR A 164 16.81 -19.75 2.19
C THR A 164 16.93 -20.99 3.08
N ASN A 165 16.37 -22.13 2.69
CA ASN A 165 16.16 -23.29 3.58
C ASN A 165 15.51 -22.90 4.91
N GLY A 166 14.59 -21.93 4.88
CA GLY A 166 13.94 -21.37 6.07
C GLY A 166 14.81 -20.41 6.90
N LEU A 167 16.08 -20.22 6.56
CA LEU A 167 17.01 -19.35 7.28
C LEU A 167 16.85 -17.88 6.85
N THR A 168 17.49 -16.99 7.61
CA THR A 168 17.52 -15.55 7.34
C THR A 168 18.88 -15.16 6.76
N TYR A 169 18.87 -14.39 5.67
CA TYR A 169 20.08 -13.72 5.20
C TYR A 169 20.41 -12.58 6.15
N ASN A 170 21.52 -12.71 6.86
CA ASN A 170 22.00 -11.69 7.81
C ASN A 170 23.12 -10.85 7.19
N ASN A 171 23.44 -9.75 7.86
CA ASN A 171 24.56 -8.88 7.54
C ASN A 171 24.50 -8.30 6.12
N LEU A 172 23.36 -7.69 5.77
CA LEU A 172 23.15 -7.04 4.47
C LEU A 172 23.84 -5.66 4.33
N GLY A 173 24.76 -5.35 5.25
CA GLY A 173 25.53 -4.10 5.25
C GLY A 173 26.59 -4.00 4.16
N GLY A 174 26.82 -5.10 3.43
CA GLY A 174 27.80 -5.18 2.35
C GLY A 174 29.25 -5.28 2.85
N HIS A 175 30.14 -5.56 1.90
CA HIS A 175 31.58 -5.57 2.10
C HIS A 175 32.21 -4.65 1.04
N ALA A 176 32.61 -3.44 1.46
CA ALA A 176 33.14 -2.41 0.56
C ALA A 176 34.37 -2.90 -0.24
N GLU A 177 35.18 -3.76 0.37
CA GLU A 177 36.35 -4.42 -0.24
C GLU A 177 35.99 -5.31 -1.45
N LEU A 178 34.73 -5.75 -1.53
CA LEU A 178 34.21 -6.61 -2.60
C LEU A 178 33.34 -5.83 -3.60
N GLY A 179 33.38 -4.49 -3.57
CA GLY A 179 32.58 -3.64 -4.44
C GLY A 179 31.09 -3.56 -4.08
N ASN A 180 30.69 -4.14 -2.94
CA ASN A 180 29.34 -4.10 -2.43
C ASN A 180 29.27 -3.24 -1.16
N THR A 181 28.80 -1.99 -1.28
CA THR A 181 28.71 -1.05 -0.16
C THR A 181 27.45 -1.21 0.69
N GLY A 182 26.65 -2.27 0.50
CA GLY A 182 25.41 -2.41 1.24
C GLY A 182 24.29 -1.52 0.68
N PHE A 183 23.07 -1.78 1.13
CA PHE A 183 21.95 -0.83 0.93
C PHE A 183 21.46 -0.23 2.25
N ASN A 184 22.27 -0.30 3.32
CA ASN A 184 21.98 0.28 4.64
C ASN A 184 21.53 1.74 4.58
N TRP A 185 22.00 2.50 3.59
CA TRP A 185 21.57 3.87 3.37
C TRP A 185 20.05 3.98 3.18
N LEU A 186 19.39 3.00 2.55
CA LEU A 186 17.95 3.02 2.33
C LEU A 186 17.14 2.95 3.64
N GLY A 187 17.65 2.20 4.63
CA GLY A 187 16.98 1.92 5.90
C GLY A 187 17.38 2.84 7.06
N PHE A 188 18.66 3.23 7.15
CA PHE A 188 19.18 3.97 8.31
C PHE A 188 19.53 5.43 8.03
N ASN A 189 19.87 5.79 6.79
CA ASN A 189 20.30 7.16 6.53
C ASN A 189 19.12 8.13 6.57
N ARG A 190 19.45 9.36 6.92
CA ARG A 190 18.54 10.49 6.93
C ARG A 190 19.08 11.54 5.96
N LEU A 191 18.20 12.07 5.11
CA LEU A 191 18.50 13.24 4.30
C LEU A 191 17.83 14.44 4.93
N ALA A 192 18.60 15.46 5.31
CA ALA A 192 18.11 16.64 6.03
C ALA A 192 17.25 16.30 7.27
N GLY A 193 17.61 15.23 8.00
CA GLY A 193 16.90 14.77 9.19
C GLY A 193 15.69 13.85 8.93
N VAL A 194 15.29 13.64 7.67
CA VAL A 194 14.18 12.77 7.29
C VAL A 194 14.68 11.39 6.86
N PRO A 195 14.13 10.29 7.40
CA PRO A 195 14.49 8.93 6.99
C PRO A 195 14.27 8.69 5.49
N ILE A 196 15.22 8.03 4.83
CA ILE A 196 15.16 7.82 3.37
C ILE A 196 13.92 7.00 2.97
N GLY A 197 13.51 6.01 3.76
CA GLY A 197 12.26 5.28 3.53
C GLY A 197 11.02 6.20 3.40
N VAL A 198 10.93 7.25 4.22
CA VAL A 198 9.84 8.24 4.16
C VAL A 198 9.91 9.05 2.87
N ILE A 199 11.12 9.38 2.40
CA ILE A 199 11.33 10.08 1.13
C ILE A 199 10.90 9.19 -0.04
N VAL A 200 11.26 7.91 -0.03
CA VAL A 200 10.83 6.93 -1.04
C VAL A 200 9.31 6.83 -1.08
N LEU A 201 8.66 6.73 0.10
CA LEU A 201 7.20 6.77 0.20
C LEU A 201 6.63 8.05 -0.42
N ALA A 202 7.16 9.22 -0.06
CA ALA A 202 6.68 10.51 -0.54
C ALA A 202 6.80 10.62 -2.07
N VAL A 203 7.93 10.22 -2.64
CA VAL A 203 8.15 10.19 -4.09
C VAL A 203 7.14 9.27 -4.78
N LEU A 204 6.96 8.04 -4.28
CA LEU A 204 5.98 7.10 -4.84
C LEU A 204 4.55 7.61 -4.71
N ALA A 205 4.19 8.26 -3.59
CA ALA A 205 2.88 8.86 -3.39
C ALA A 205 2.62 10.00 -4.37
N ILE A 206 3.62 10.86 -4.63
CA ILE A 206 3.53 11.95 -5.60
C ILE A 206 3.39 11.38 -7.02
N ILE A 207 4.24 10.43 -7.42
CA ILE A 207 4.19 9.79 -8.73
C ILE A 207 2.82 9.13 -8.94
N CYS A 208 2.37 8.29 -8.00
CA CYS A 208 1.08 7.63 -8.09
C CYS A 208 -0.08 8.64 -8.13
N GLY A 209 0.00 9.71 -7.32
CA GLY A 209 -1.00 10.78 -7.32
C GLY A 209 -1.08 11.50 -8.66
N LEU A 210 0.05 11.79 -9.30
CA LEU A 210 0.11 12.40 -10.62
C LEU A 210 -0.39 11.43 -11.71
N VAL A 211 0.02 10.16 -11.66
CA VAL A 211 -0.46 9.13 -12.58
C VAL A 211 -1.98 9.01 -12.51
N LEU A 212 -2.56 8.92 -11.30
CA LEU A 212 -4.01 8.79 -11.13
C LEU A 212 -4.79 10.05 -11.54
N SER A 213 -4.25 11.24 -11.30
CA SER A 213 -4.97 12.51 -11.53
C SER A 213 -4.73 13.13 -12.91
N ARG A 214 -3.60 12.85 -13.56
CA ARG A 214 -3.17 13.57 -14.77
C ARG A 214 -2.99 12.68 -16.00
N THR A 215 -3.04 11.35 -15.90
CA THR A 215 -2.80 10.46 -17.04
C THR A 215 -4.06 9.77 -17.56
N ALA A 216 -3.98 9.26 -18.79
CA ALA A 216 -5.03 8.41 -19.36
C ALA A 216 -5.20 7.10 -18.56
N PHE A 217 -4.09 6.53 -18.09
CA PHE A 217 -4.11 5.32 -17.25
C PHE A 217 -4.96 5.52 -15.98
N GLY A 218 -4.82 6.66 -15.29
CA GLY A 218 -5.65 6.99 -14.13
C GLY A 218 -7.14 6.98 -14.46
N ARG A 219 -7.54 7.65 -15.56
CA ARG A 219 -8.95 7.67 -16.01
C ARG A 219 -9.46 6.27 -16.36
N TRP A 220 -8.66 5.48 -17.06
CA TRP A 220 -8.98 4.10 -17.41
C TRP A 220 -9.17 3.22 -16.18
N LEU A 221 -8.31 3.37 -15.17
CA LEU A 221 -8.37 2.62 -13.92
C LEU A 221 -9.64 2.93 -13.12
N TYR A 222 -9.99 4.22 -12.95
CA TYR A 222 -11.24 4.59 -12.28
C TYR A 222 -12.48 4.12 -13.05
N ALA A 223 -12.44 4.17 -14.39
CA ALA A 223 -13.54 3.70 -15.22
C ALA A 223 -13.71 2.17 -15.15
N SER A 224 -12.62 1.40 -15.29
CA SER A 224 -12.66 -0.07 -15.25
C SER A 224 -13.10 -0.60 -13.89
N GLY A 225 -12.67 0.04 -12.81
CA GLY A 225 -13.10 -0.36 -11.46
C GLY A 225 -14.52 0.06 -11.08
N GLY A 226 -15.06 1.11 -11.70
CA GLY A 226 -16.45 1.52 -11.46
C GLY A 226 -17.46 0.60 -12.17
N ASN A 227 -17.20 0.29 -13.44
CA ASN A 227 -17.97 -0.67 -14.21
C ASN A 227 -17.12 -1.23 -15.35
N GLU A 228 -16.59 -2.44 -15.15
CA GLU A 228 -15.70 -3.08 -16.11
C GLU A 228 -16.31 -3.24 -17.50
N ARG A 229 -17.58 -3.66 -17.58
CA ARG A 229 -18.27 -3.91 -18.84
C ARG A 229 -18.54 -2.63 -19.61
N ALA A 230 -18.94 -1.56 -18.92
CA ALA A 230 -19.16 -0.25 -19.55
C ALA A 230 -17.83 0.36 -20.03
N ALA A 231 -16.75 0.19 -19.27
CA ALA A 231 -15.42 0.65 -19.66
C ALA A 231 -14.92 -0.07 -20.92
N ASP A 232 -15.09 -1.39 -21.00
CA ASP A 232 -14.70 -2.20 -22.17
C ASP A 232 -15.47 -1.78 -23.43
N LEU A 233 -16.80 -1.59 -23.32
CA LEU A 233 -17.64 -1.06 -24.41
C LEU A 233 -17.27 0.38 -24.82
N SER A 234 -16.63 1.14 -23.94
CA SER A 234 -16.13 2.49 -24.20
C SER A 234 -14.69 2.53 -24.73
N GLY A 235 -14.11 1.37 -25.08
CA GLY A 235 -12.77 1.26 -25.67
C GLY A 235 -11.62 1.34 -24.66
N VAL A 236 -11.89 1.23 -23.36
CA VAL A 236 -10.83 1.15 -22.34
C VAL A 236 -10.12 -0.20 -22.45
N PRO A 237 -8.78 -0.27 -22.49
CA PRO A 237 -8.05 -1.54 -22.58
C PRO A 237 -8.01 -2.26 -21.21
N VAL A 238 -9.18 -2.68 -20.72
CA VAL A 238 -9.40 -3.21 -19.36
C VAL A 238 -8.38 -4.28 -18.96
N LYS A 239 -8.11 -5.25 -19.85
CA LYS A 239 -7.14 -6.33 -19.57
C LYS A 239 -5.72 -5.81 -19.35
N ARG A 240 -5.29 -4.81 -20.12
CA ARG A 240 -3.96 -4.19 -19.96
C ARG A 240 -3.90 -3.39 -18.67
N VAL A 241 -4.95 -2.65 -18.35
CA VAL A 241 -5.05 -1.89 -17.08
C VAL A 241 -4.94 -2.85 -15.89
N LYS A 242 -5.67 -3.97 -15.92
CA LYS A 242 -5.56 -5.05 -14.92
C LYS A 242 -4.12 -5.51 -14.72
N ILE A 243 -3.40 -5.83 -15.79
CA ILE A 243 -2.02 -6.33 -15.67
C ILE A 243 -1.11 -5.26 -15.08
N ILE A 244 -1.19 -4.02 -15.59
CA ILE A 244 -0.35 -2.92 -15.13
C ILE A 244 -0.57 -2.66 -13.64
N VAL A 245 -1.81 -2.69 -13.12
CA VAL A 245 -2.03 -2.46 -11.67
C VAL A 245 -1.39 -3.54 -10.80
N TYR A 246 -1.45 -4.81 -11.20
CA TYR A 246 -0.80 -5.88 -10.44
C TYR A 246 0.73 -5.84 -10.57
N VAL A 247 1.28 -5.47 -11.73
CA VAL A 247 2.72 -5.22 -11.88
C VAL A 247 3.18 -4.10 -10.96
N LEU A 248 2.47 -2.97 -10.95
CA LEU A 248 2.80 -1.83 -10.08
C LEU A 248 2.66 -2.19 -8.59
N SER A 249 1.68 -3.02 -8.22
CA SER A 249 1.53 -3.59 -6.88
C SER A 249 2.76 -4.42 -6.48
N GLY A 250 3.20 -5.33 -7.35
CA GLY A 250 4.39 -6.15 -7.13
C GLY A 250 5.69 -5.34 -7.05
N VAL A 251 5.84 -4.29 -7.86
CA VAL A 251 6.98 -3.36 -7.77
C VAL A 251 6.97 -2.61 -6.44
N CYS A 252 5.80 -2.11 -6.00
CA CYS A 252 5.68 -1.47 -4.68
C CYS A 252 6.06 -2.45 -3.55
N ALA A 253 5.60 -3.70 -3.62
CA ALA A 253 5.97 -4.74 -2.66
C ALA A 253 7.48 -5.01 -2.64
N ALA A 254 8.12 -5.05 -3.80
CA ALA A 254 9.58 -5.20 -3.89
C ALA A 254 10.34 -4.01 -3.28
N ILE A 255 9.91 -2.78 -3.54
CA ILE A 255 10.51 -1.57 -2.93
C ILE A 255 10.32 -1.60 -1.41
N ALA A 256 9.13 -1.95 -0.92
CA ALA A 256 8.88 -2.10 0.51
C ALA A 256 9.75 -3.20 1.14
N GLY A 257 10.02 -4.29 0.41
CA GLY A 257 10.94 -5.36 0.83
C GLY A 257 12.38 -4.90 0.94
N LEU A 258 12.85 -4.13 -0.04
CA LEU A 258 14.17 -3.50 0.03
C LEU A 258 14.29 -2.55 1.23
N VAL A 259 13.28 -1.71 1.47
CA VAL A 259 13.27 -0.79 2.63
C VAL A 259 13.27 -1.59 3.94
N LEU A 260 12.41 -2.60 4.08
CA LEU A 260 12.34 -3.43 5.29
C LEU A 260 13.65 -4.19 5.53
N SER A 261 14.19 -4.87 4.50
CA SER A 261 15.45 -5.60 4.63
C SER A 261 16.61 -4.69 4.98
N SER A 262 16.56 -3.43 4.53
CA SER A 262 17.56 -2.45 4.90
C SER A 262 17.45 -2.04 6.35
N GLN A 263 16.23 -1.79 6.85
CA GLN A 263 16.00 -1.41 8.25
C GLN A 263 16.37 -2.54 9.21
N LEU A 264 16.17 -3.79 8.81
CA LEU A 264 16.49 -4.95 9.63
C LEU A 264 17.94 -5.46 9.44
N THR A 265 18.71 -4.91 8.50
CA THR A 265 20.01 -5.45 8.03
C THR A 265 19.99 -6.94 7.68
N SER A 266 18.79 -7.47 7.42
CA SER A 266 18.53 -8.90 7.27
C SER A 266 17.28 -9.13 6.43
N ALA A 267 17.18 -10.30 5.81
CA ALA A 267 16.05 -10.70 4.99
C ALA A 267 15.64 -12.13 5.31
N GLY A 268 14.48 -12.28 5.94
CA GLY A 268 13.90 -13.57 6.29
C GLY A 268 12.72 -13.94 5.37
N PRO A 269 12.52 -15.24 5.07
CA PRO A 269 11.48 -15.70 4.17
C PRO A 269 10.07 -15.48 4.70
N ASN A 270 9.91 -15.25 6.02
CA ASN A 270 8.63 -14.96 6.69
C ASN A 270 8.35 -13.45 6.83
N ALA A 271 9.24 -12.58 6.34
CA ALA A 271 9.02 -11.13 6.35
C ALA A 271 7.75 -10.74 5.58
N GLY A 272 7.02 -9.77 6.10
CA GLY A 272 5.77 -9.31 5.50
C GLY A 272 4.57 -10.24 5.66
N THR A 273 4.61 -11.22 6.58
CA THR A 273 3.42 -12.04 6.89
C THR A 273 2.28 -11.17 7.38
N SER A 274 1.10 -11.32 6.77
CA SER A 274 -0.11 -10.53 7.06
C SER A 274 -0.04 -9.04 6.70
N TYR A 275 1.04 -8.58 6.05
CA TYR A 275 1.17 -7.16 5.68
C TYR A 275 0.18 -6.77 4.57
N GLU A 276 -0.28 -7.73 3.77
CA GLU A 276 -1.35 -7.57 2.79
C GLU A 276 -2.66 -7.10 3.44
N LEU A 277 -3.04 -7.65 4.60
CA LEU A 277 -4.25 -7.26 5.32
C LEU A 277 -4.13 -5.85 5.91
N THR A 278 -2.96 -5.53 6.43
CA THR A 278 -2.59 -4.19 6.92
C THR A 278 -2.66 -3.14 5.80
N ALA A 279 -2.15 -3.46 4.62
CA ALA A 279 -2.22 -2.59 3.45
C ALA A 279 -3.66 -2.38 2.96
N ILE A 280 -4.48 -3.44 2.92
CA ILE A 280 -5.91 -3.34 2.62
C ILE A 280 -6.61 -2.42 3.63
N ALA A 281 -6.38 -2.61 4.93
CA ALA A 281 -6.98 -1.77 5.95
C ALA A 281 -6.55 -0.31 5.85
N ALA A 282 -5.27 -0.03 5.60
CA ALA A 282 -4.80 1.34 5.36
C ALA A 282 -5.56 2.01 4.19
N VAL A 283 -5.69 1.32 3.07
CA VAL A 283 -6.42 1.82 1.89
C VAL A 283 -7.91 2.03 2.18
N VAL A 284 -8.54 1.09 2.89
CA VAL A 284 -9.95 1.14 3.26
C VAL A 284 -10.22 2.25 4.28
N ILE A 285 -9.46 2.36 5.37
CA ILE A 285 -9.55 3.48 6.33
C ILE A 285 -9.41 4.81 5.57
N GLY A 286 -8.48 4.86 4.62
CA GLY A 286 -8.22 6.00 3.74
C GLY A 286 -9.38 6.40 2.81
N GLY A 287 -10.45 5.61 2.69
CA GLY A 287 -11.66 6.01 1.94
C GLY A 287 -11.91 5.22 0.65
N ALA A 288 -11.00 4.33 0.25
CA ALA A 288 -11.18 3.58 -0.98
C ALA A 288 -12.31 2.54 -0.86
N ALA A 289 -13.07 2.37 -1.93
CA ALA A 289 -14.14 1.38 -2.00
C ALA A 289 -13.57 0.02 -2.45
N LEU A 290 -13.82 -1.03 -1.67
CA LEU A 290 -13.43 -2.40 -2.04
C LEU A 290 -14.08 -2.88 -3.35
N THR A 291 -15.20 -2.26 -3.74
CA THR A 291 -15.88 -2.51 -5.00
C THR A 291 -15.18 -1.91 -6.22
N GLY A 292 -14.16 -1.07 -6.04
CA GLY A 292 -13.46 -0.38 -7.13
C GLY A 292 -14.02 1.01 -7.47
N GLY A 293 -13.28 1.70 -8.35
CA GLY A 293 -13.66 2.98 -8.94
C GLY A 293 -13.63 4.21 -8.01
N ARG A 294 -13.26 4.06 -6.73
CA ARG A 294 -13.18 5.17 -5.76
C ARG A 294 -12.05 4.97 -4.77
N GLY A 295 -11.26 6.03 -4.55
CA GLY A 295 -10.11 6.06 -3.64
C GLY A 295 -9.13 7.14 -4.05
N THR A 296 -8.26 7.58 -3.14
CA THR A 296 -7.22 8.58 -3.42
C THR A 296 -5.92 8.24 -2.70
N VAL A 297 -4.79 8.62 -3.29
CA VAL A 297 -3.48 8.43 -2.64
C VAL A 297 -3.40 9.15 -1.31
N ARG A 298 -3.92 10.39 -1.22
CA ARG A 298 -3.94 11.18 0.02
C ARG A 298 -4.68 10.45 1.15
N GLY A 299 -5.86 9.91 0.84
CA GLY A 299 -6.63 9.10 1.79
C GLY A 299 -5.86 7.86 2.24
N THR A 300 -5.30 7.11 1.30
CA THR A 300 -4.48 5.93 1.58
C THR A 300 -3.27 6.25 2.47
N MET A 301 -2.60 7.39 2.25
CA MET A 301 -1.50 7.82 3.12
C MET A 301 -1.99 8.07 4.54
N LEU A 302 -3.08 8.82 4.73
CA LEU A 302 -3.65 9.03 6.05
C LEU A 302 -4.01 7.71 6.75
N GLY A 303 -4.58 6.76 6.00
CA GLY A 303 -4.87 5.43 6.52
C GLY A 303 -3.62 4.63 6.89
N ALA A 304 -2.54 4.72 6.11
CA ALA A 304 -1.26 4.08 6.43
C ALA A 304 -0.64 4.67 7.71
N PHE A 305 -0.72 6.00 7.89
CA PHE A 305 -0.31 6.67 9.12
C PHE A 305 -1.14 6.22 10.32
N VAL A 306 -2.47 6.12 10.19
CA VAL A 306 -3.37 5.61 11.25
C VAL A 306 -2.92 4.22 11.71
N ILE A 307 -2.68 3.32 10.77
CA ILE A 307 -2.29 1.94 11.07
C ILE A 307 -0.89 1.86 11.71
N GLY A 308 0.11 2.53 11.13
CA GLY A 308 1.47 2.47 11.66
C GLY A 308 1.60 3.15 13.03
N PHE A 309 1.02 4.33 13.22
CA PHE A 309 1.09 5.05 14.50
C PHE A 309 0.35 4.32 15.62
N LEU A 310 -0.72 3.60 15.30
CA LEU A 310 -1.40 2.73 16.25
C LEU A 310 -0.52 1.54 16.63
N ALA A 311 0.07 0.85 15.66
CA ALA A 311 0.94 -0.30 15.90
C ALA A 311 2.14 0.08 16.76
N ASP A 312 2.85 1.16 16.41
CA ASP A 312 3.99 1.64 17.17
C ASP A 312 3.60 2.20 18.53
N GLY A 313 2.42 2.82 18.65
CA GLY A 313 1.89 3.29 19.93
C GLY A 313 1.68 2.16 20.92
N LEU A 314 1.10 1.05 20.47
CA LEU A 314 0.94 -0.16 21.28
C LEU A 314 2.29 -0.72 21.73
N VAL A 315 3.30 -0.71 20.86
CA VAL A 315 4.66 -1.12 21.20
C VAL A 315 5.27 -0.20 22.28
N ILE A 316 5.15 1.12 22.12
CA ILE A 316 5.76 2.12 23.02
C ILE A 316 5.19 2.05 24.44
N ILE A 317 3.88 1.73 24.59
CA ILE A 317 3.26 1.56 25.91
C ILE A 317 3.45 0.14 26.48
N GLY A 318 4.22 -0.72 25.80
CA GLY A 318 4.56 -2.06 26.28
C GLY A 318 3.46 -3.11 26.10
N VAL A 319 2.50 -2.92 25.18
CA VAL A 319 1.51 -3.96 24.86
C VAL A 319 2.20 -5.13 24.19
N SER A 320 1.91 -6.36 24.64
CA SER A 320 2.49 -7.56 24.04
C SER A 320 2.07 -7.76 22.58
N SER A 321 2.91 -8.43 21.80
CA SER A 321 2.65 -8.74 20.38
C SER A 321 1.36 -9.53 20.15
N TYR A 322 0.95 -10.36 21.14
CA TYR A 322 -0.32 -11.08 21.12
C TYR A 322 -1.52 -10.13 21.08
N TRP A 323 -1.54 -9.11 21.96
CA TRP A 323 -2.58 -8.10 21.98
C TRP A 323 -2.52 -7.18 20.76
N GLN A 324 -1.32 -6.84 20.29
CA GLN A 324 -1.15 -6.08 19.03
C GLN A 324 -1.82 -6.79 17.85
N THR A 325 -1.73 -8.12 17.78
CA THR A 325 -2.41 -8.92 16.74
C THR A 325 -3.93 -8.80 16.83
N VAL A 326 -4.48 -8.89 18.05
CA VAL A 326 -5.92 -8.71 18.30
C VAL A 326 -6.39 -7.31 17.88
N PHE A 327 -5.67 -6.26 18.28
CA PHE A 327 -6.00 -4.88 17.90
C PHE A 327 -5.92 -4.66 16.39
N THR A 328 -4.90 -5.22 15.74
CA THR A 328 -4.76 -5.15 14.28
C THR A 328 -5.97 -5.77 13.58
N GLY A 329 -6.39 -6.97 14.01
CA GLY A 329 -7.61 -7.62 13.50
C GLY A 329 -8.88 -6.78 13.73
N ALA A 330 -9.06 -6.26 14.94
CA ALA A 330 -10.21 -5.42 15.29
C ALA A 330 -10.28 -4.16 14.41
N VAL A 331 -9.15 -3.50 14.17
CA VAL A 331 -9.07 -2.29 13.33
C VAL A 331 -9.41 -2.59 11.88
N ILE A 332 -8.94 -3.72 11.33
CA ILE A 332 -9.31 -4.17 9.98
C ILE A 332 -10.82 -4.36 9.88
N VAL A 333 -11.44 -5.06 10.85
CA VAL A 333 -12.89 -5.30 10.87
C VAL A 333 -13.65 -3.97 10.96
N LEU A 334 -13.27 -3.08 11.86
CA LEU A 334 -13.89 -1.76 12.02
C LEU A 334 -13.77 -0.92 10.73
N ALA A 335 -12.60 -0.93 10.09
CA ALA A 335 -12.38 -0.23 8.83
C ALA A 335 -13.34 -0.71 7.74
N VAL A 336 -13.50 -2.03 7.59
CA VAL A 336 -14.39 -2.65 6.60
C VAL A 336 -15.85 -2.36 6.92
N LEU A 337 -16.26 -2.44 8.19
CA LEU A 337 -17.63 -2.13 8.63
C LEU A 337 -18.01 -0.67 8.34
N MET A 338 -17.13 0.27 8.67
CA MET A 338 -17.32 1.69 8.35
C MET A 338 -17.46 1.92 6.84
N ASN A 339 -16.67 1.19 6.03
CA ASN A 339 -16.77 1.25 4.58
C ASN A 339 -18.13 0.71 4.08
N SER A 340 -18.56 -0.44 4.59
CA SER A 340 -19.82 -1.10 4.21
C SER A 340 -21.04 -0.22 4.52
N ILE A 341 -21.12 0.35 5.72
CA ILE A 341 -22.24 1.20 6.15
C ILE A 341 -22.33 2.47 5.28
N GLN A 342 -21.19 3.06 4.94
CA GLN A 342 -21.14 4.30 4.18
C GLN A 342 -21.58 4.12 2.72
N TYR A 343 -21.26 2.96 2.12
CA TYR A 343 -21.59 2.70 0.73
C TYR A 343 -22.93 1.96 0.54
N GLY A 344 -23.34 1.11 1.49
CA GLY A 344 -24.65 0.44 1.46
C GLY A 344 -25.86 1.38 1.62
N ARG A 345 -25.65 2.60 2.16
CA ARG A 345 -26.70 3.64 2.25
C ARG A 345 -26.91 4.43 0.95
N ARG A 346 -25.93 4.50 0.05
CA ARG A 346 -26.02 5.26 -1.21
C ARG A 346 -26.79 4.54 -2.31
N THR A 347 -26.78 3.20 -2.33
CA THR A 347 -27.56 2.39 -3.28
C THR A 347 -29.06 2.38 -3.01
N LYS A 348 -29.50 2.83 -1.83
CA LYS A 348 -30.94 2.98 -1.50
C LYS A 348 -31.51 4.37 -1.83
N SER A 349 -30.70 5.33 -2.29
CA SER A 349 -31.16 6.70 -2.60
C SER A 349 -31.06 7.10 -4.07
N SER A 350 -30.90 6.13 -4.99
CA SER A 350 -30.87 6.34 -6.44
C SER A 350 -31.96 5.52 -7.11
#